data_AF-A0A1E1W128-F1
#
_entry.id   AF-A0A1E1W128-F1
#
_cell.length_a   1.000
_cell.length_b   1.000
_cell.length_c   1.000
_cell.angle_alpha   90.00
_cell.angle_beta   90.00
_cell.angle_gamma   90.00
#
_symmetry.space_group_name_H-M   'P 1'
#
loop_
_entity.id
_entity.type
_entity.pdbx_description
1 polymer ?
#
loop_
_entity_poly.entity_id
_entity_poly.type
_entity_poly.pdbx_seq_one_letter_code
_entity_poly.pdbx_strand_id
1 'polypeptide(L)'
;MKDTVRNMIATINQTISGDPEFEFLSGFWHYPGQAGLLGMQVLWTSDAEYALRKAKADRYIMRITNQKFLDLLNGLIDQTVTDLAPLDRTRVETMITIHVH
;
A
#
# COMPACT_ATOMS: atom_id res chain seq x y z
N MET A 1 11.97 15.33 15.21
CA MET A 1 12.14 14.23 14.24
C MET A 1 11.36 12.98 14.65
N LYS A 2 11.57 12.39 15.84
CA LYS A 2 10.82 11.20 16.29
C LYS A 2 9.29 11.41 16.32
N ASP A 3 8.83 12.52 16.89
CA ASP A 3 7.39 12.80 16.97
C ASP A 3 6.78 13.11 15.60
N THR A 4 7.56 13.75 14.71
CA THR A 4 7.16 13.98 13.31
C THR A 4 6.90 12.68 12.56
N VAL A 5 7.80 11.70 12.68
CA VAL A 5 7.65 10.37 12.06
C VAL A 5 6.45 9.63 12.66
N ARG A 6 6.30 9.66 13.99
CA ARG A 6 5.17 9.02 14.68
C ARG A 6 3.83 9.60 14.20
N ASN A 7 3.72 10.93 14.14
CA ASN A 7 2.49 11.59 13.72
C ASN A 7 2.16 11.28 12.26
N MET A 8 3.16 11.24 11.39
CA MET A 8 2.99 10.89 9.98
C MET A 8 2.47 9.45 9.80
N ILE A 9 3.05 8.49 10.54
CA ILE A 9 2.57 7.10 10.52
C ILE A 9 1.14 7.00 11.05
N ALA A 10 0.82 7.74 12.12
CA ALA A 10 -0.53 7.77 12.67
C ALA A 10 -1.54 8.33 11.66
N THR A 11 -1.20 9.41 10.95
CA THR A 11 -2.04 9.97 9.87
C THR A 11 -2.26 8.97 8.76
N ILE A 12 -1.20 8.33 8.25
CA ILE A 12 -1.30 7.31 7.19
C ILE A 12 -2.22 6.17 7.63
N ASN A 13 -2.05 5.67 8.85
CA ASN A 13 -2.89 4.60 9.38
C ASN A 13 -4.36 5.02 9.52
N GLN A 14 -4.63 6.26 9.95
CA GLN A 14 -5.99 6.80 10.03
C GLN A 14 -6.64 6.91 8.65
N THR A 15 -5.89 7.36 7.64
CA THR A 15 -6.39 7.43 6.26
C THR A 15 -6.71 6.04 5.72
N ILE A 16 -5.81 5.06 5.91
CA ILE A 16 -6.00 3.69 5.46
C ILE A 16 -7.19 3.01 6.16
N SER A 17 -7.30 3.16 7.48
CA SER A 17 -8.34 2.46 8.27
C SER A 17 -9.69 3.16 8.20
N GLY A 18 -9.71 4.45 7.90
CA GLY A 18 -10.91 5.29 7.94
C GLY A 18 -11.72 5.30 6.65
N ASP A 19 -11.11 4.90 5.53
CA ASP A 19 -11.75 4.90 4.22
C ASP A 19 -11.66 3.50 3.56
N PRO A 20 -12.77 2.75 3.49
CA PRO A 20 -12.81 1.44 2.83
C PRO A 20 -12.50 1.49 1.32
N GLU A 21 -12.64 2.66 0.71
CA GLU A 21 -12.34 2.92 -0.70
C GLU A 21 -10.96 3.56 -0.89
N PHE A 22 -10.12 3.57 0.17
CA PHE A 22 -8.79 4.15 0.10
C PHE A 22 -7.94 3.50 -0.99
N GLU A 23 -7.64 4.28 -2.03
CA GLU A 23 -6.77 3.85 -3.12
C GLU A 23 -5.34 4.34 -2.85
N PHE A 24 -4.48 3.44 -2.38
CA PHE A 24 -3.10 3.76 -2.00
C PHE A 24 -2.31 4.49 -3.09
N LEU A 25 -2.49 4.12 -4.36
CA LEU A 25 -1.81 4.74 -5.50
C LEU A 25 -2.09 6.24 -5.65
N SER A 26 -3.32 6.67 -5.36
CA SER A 26 -3.70 8.08 -5.38
C SER A 26 -2.94 8.90 -4.33
N GLY A 27 -2.70 8.29 -3.16
CA GLY A 27 -2.00 8.89 -2.03
C GLY A 27 -0.47 8.75 -2.08
N PHE A 28 0.05 7.80 -2.86
CA PHE A 28 1.46 7.39 -2.86
C PHE A 28 2.45 8.56 -2.96
N TRP A 29 2.18 9.50 -3.85
CA TRP A 29 3.06 10.65 -4.08
C TRP A 29 3.07 11.67 -2.95
N HIS A 30 2.02 11.70 -2.11
CA HIS A 30 1.87 12.63 -0.99
C HIS A 30 2.70 12.24 0.25
N TYR A 31 3.23 11.01 0.28
CA TYR A 31 3.99 10.50 1.42
C TYR A 31 5.49 10.38 1.09
N PRO A 32 6.39 10.73 2.04
CA PRO A 32 7.81 10.39 1.90
C PRO A 32 8.00 8.88 1.69
N GLY A 33 9.00 8.47 0.91
CA GLY A 33 9.18 7.07 0.50
C GLY A 33 9.12 6.05 1.66
N GLN A 34 9.77 6.33 2.79
CA GLN A 34 9.75 5.45 3.97
C GLN A 34 8.39 5.40 4.67
N ALA A 35 7.66 6.51 4.68
CA ALA A 35 6.33 6.56 5.26
C ALA A 35 5.32 5.83 4.35
N GLY A 36 5.44 6.01 3.03
CA GLY A 36 4.69 5.24 2.03
C GLY A 36 4.96 3.73 2.14
N LEU A 37 6.22 3.33 2.32
CA LEU A 37 6.60 1.93 2.54
C LEU A 37 5.90 1.32 3.76
N LEU A 38 5.93 2.01 4.90
CA LEU A 38 5.25 1.54 6.10
C LEU A 38 3.73 1.52 5.91
N GLY A 39 3.15 2.54 5.26
CA GLY A 39 1.74 2.60 4.94
C GLY A 39 1.27 1.41 4.10
N MET A 40 2.02 1.10 3.03
CA MET A 40 1.78 -0.07 2.21
C MET A 40 1.84 -1.35 3.04
N GLN A 41 2.86 -1.45 3.92
CA GLN A 41 3.03 -2.62 4.77
C GLN A 41 1.89 -2.83 5.77
N VAL A 42 1.32 -1.75 6.29
CA VAL A 42 0.15 -1.83 7.17
C VAL A 42 -1.10 -2.24 6.38
N LEU A 43 -1.29 -1.67 5.18
CA LEU A 43 -2.45 -1.92 4.33
C LEU A 43 -2.62 -3.41 3.97
N TRP A 44 -1.65 -4.00 3.26
CA TRP A 44 -1.74 -5.40 2.82
C TRP A 44 -1.77 -6.39 4.01
N THR A 45 -1.10 -6.08 5.13
CA THR A 45 -1.16 -6.90 6.34
C THR A 45 -2.57 -6.90 6.93
N SER A 46 -3.21 -5.73 7.02
CA SER A 46 -4.56 -5.59 7.53
C SER A 46 -5.58 -6.31 6.66
N ASP A 47 -5.49 -6.14 5.34
CA ASP A 47 -6.37 -6.78 4.36
C ASP A 47 -6.21 -8.31 4.35
N ALA A 48 -4.96 -8.80 4.43
CA ALA A 48 -4.68 -10.23 4.51
C ALA A 48 -5.22 -10.84 5.81
N GLU A 49 -5.04 -10.17 6.96
CA GLU A 49 -5.56 -10.64 8.23
C GLU A 49 -7.09 -10.67 8.23
N TYR A 50 -7.74 -9.64 7.69
CA TYR A 50 -9.19 -9.61 7.52
C TYR A 50 -9.67 -10.78 6.65
N ALA A 51 -9.04 -10.99 5.50
CA ALA A 51 -9.40 -12.07 4.59
C ALA A 51 -9.24 -13.44 5.25
N LEU A 52 -8.13 -13.69 5.96
CA LEU A 52 -7.88 -14.92 6.69
C LEU A 52 -8.94 -15.20 7.76
N ARG A 53 -9.36 -14.18 8.52
CA ARG A 53 -10.42 -14.30 9.52
C ARG A 53 -11.78 -14.64 8.88
N LYS A 54 -12.03 -14.15 7.65
CA LYS A 54 -13.29 -14.36 6.92
C LYS A 54 -13.31 -15.59 6.02
N ALA A 55 -12.16 -16.18 5.72
CA ALA A 55 -12.01 -17.28 4.75
C ALA A 55 -12.86 -18.53 5.07
N LYS A 56 -13.22 -18.75 6.35
CA LYS A 56 -14.11 -19.84 6.76
C LYS A 56 -15.57 -19.64 6.35
N ALA A 57 -16.00 -18.38 6.27
CA ALA A 57 -17.38 -18.00 5.95
C ALA A 57 -17.54 -17.60 4.48
N ASP A 58 -16.51 -16.98 3.89
CA ASP A 58 -16.48 -16.57 2.49
C ASP A 58 -15.30 -17.26 1.78
N ARG A 59 -15.62 -18.22 0.91
CA ARG A 59 -14.61 -18.97 0.13
C ARG A 59 -13.90 -18.14 -0.94
N TYR A 60 -14.42 -16.96 -1.28
CA TYR A 60 -13.88 -16.09 -2.34
C TYR A 60 -13.03 -14.95 -1.78
N ILE A 61 -13.14 -14.61 -0.50
CA ILE A 61 -12.49 -13.42 0.09
C ILE A 61 -10.98 -13.41 -0.16
N MET A 62 -10.29 -14.54 -0.01
CA MET A 62 -8.85 -14.63 -0.25
C MET A 62 -8.49 -14.31 -1.71
N ARG A 63 -9.30 -14.77 -2.66
CA ARG A 63 -9.10 -14.49 -4.09
C ARG A 63 -9.34 -13.01 -4.39
N ILE A 64 -10.39 -12.42 -3.79
CA ILE A 64 -10.72 -11.01 -3.94
C ILE A 64 -9.60 -10.14 -3.38
N THR A 65 -9.11 -10.43 -2.18
CA THR A 65 -7.98 -9.71 -1.56
C THR A 65 -6.70 -9.85 -2.38
N ASN A 66 -6.40 -11.04 -2.89
CA ASN A 66 -5.25 -11.23 -3.77
C ASN A 66 -5.39 -10.41 -5.07
N GLN A 67 -6.60 -10.31 -5.64
CA GLN A 67 -6.83 -9.47 -6.81
C GLN A 67 -6.55 -7.99 -6.48
N LYS A 68 -6.99 -7.49 -5.33
CA LYS A 68 -6.66 -6.13 -4.87
C LYS A 68 -5.15 -5.90 -4.79
N PHE A 69 -4.38 -6.89 -4.30
CA PHE A 69 -2.92 -6.78 -4.25
C PHE A 69 -2.29 -6.76 -5.64
N LEU A 70 -2.80 -7.56 -6.58
CA LEU A 70 -2.36 -7.55 -7.97
C LEU A 70 -2.68 -6.22 -8.65
N ASP A 71 -3.85 -5.65 -8.42
CA ASP A 71 -4.26 -4.36 -8.98
C ASP A 71 -3.33 -3.23 -8.48
N LEU A 72 -3.00 -3.24 -7.18
CA LEU A 72 -2.00 -2.32 -6.61
C LEU A 72 -0.61 -2.50 -7.24
N LEU A 73 -0.14 -3.75 -7.40
CA LEU A 73 1.14 -4.05 -8.03
C LEU A 73 1.20 -3.52 -9.47
N ASN A 74 0.15 -3.80 -10.25
CA ASN A 74 0.07 -3.37 -11.64
C ASN A 74 0.06 -1.84 -11.74
N GLY A 75 -0.68 -1.14 -10.88
CA GLY A 75 -0.66 0.32 -10.88
C GLY A 75 0.71 0.91 -10.49
N LEU A 76 1.51 0.25 -9.65
CA LEU A 76 2.90 0.64 -9.40
C LEU A 76 3.80 0.36 -10.61
N ILE A 77 3.63 -0.78 -11.27
CA ILE A 77 4.34 -1.12 -12.52
C ILE A 77 4.03 -0.08 -13.60
N ASP A 78 2.78 0.37 -13.71
CA ASP A 78 2.38 1.41 -14.66
C ASP A 78 3.09 2.75 -14.39
N GLN A 79 3.50 3.04 -13.15
CA GLN A 79 4.31 4.24 -12.88
C GLN A 79 5.70 4.15 -13.50
N THR A 80 6.26 2.94 -13.71
CA THR A 80 7.64 2.76 -14.19
C THR A 80 7.87 3.24 -15.62
N VAL A 81 6.79 3.27 -16.43
CA VAL A 81 6.80 3.74 -17.83
C VAL A 81 6.55 5.24 -17.96
N THR A 82 6.24 5.93 -16.85
CA THR A 82 6.08 7.39 -16.84
C THR A 82 7.44 8.10 -16.70
N ASP A 83 7.46 9.40 -17.01
CA ASP A 83 8.66 10.21 -16.84
C ASP A 83 8.82 10.60 -15.36
N LEU A 84 9.75 9.94 -14.67
CA LEU A 84 9.99 10.09 -13.24
C LEU A 84 11.38 10.68 -12.98
N ALA A 85 11.46 11.60 -12.02
CA ALA A 85 12.74 12.01 -11.46
C ALA A 85 13.49 10.80 -10.86
N PRO A 86 14.84 10.82 -10.83
CA PRO A 86 15.62 9.67 -10.36
C PRO A 86 15.22 9.15 -8.97
N LEU A 87 14.89 10.05 -8.03
CA LEU A 87 14.45 9.67 -6.69
C LEU A 87 13.07 9.00 -6.68
N ASP A 88 12.15 9.48 -7.52
CA ASP A 88 10.79 8.94 -7.62
C ASP A 88 10.79 7.57 -8.29
N ARG A 89 11.66 7.36 -9.28
CA ARG A 89 11.92 6.03 -9.85
C ARG A 89 12.37 5.05 -8.78
N THR A 90 13.38 5.42 -7.98
CA THR A 90 13.83 4.58 -6.85
C THR A 90 12.70 4.28 -5.86
N ARG A 91 11.83 5.26 -5.56
CA ARG A 91 10.69 5.06 -4.67
C ARG A 91 9.71 4.02 -5.23
N VAL A 92 9.32 4.14 -6.50
CA VAL A 92 8.42 3.19 -7.17
C VAL A 92 9.03 1.79 -7.21
N GLU A 93 10.28 1.66 -7.66
CA GLU A 93 10.97 0.37 -7.75
C GLU A 93 11.13 -0.30 -6.38
N THR A 94 11.40 0.48 -5.34
CA THR A 94 11.46 -0.03 -3.96
C THR A 94 10.10 -0.57 -3.51
N MET A 95 9.00 0.12 -3.83
CA MET A 95 7.66 -0.34 -3.47
C MET A 95 7.30 -1.61 -4.22
N ILE A 96 7.58 -1.68 -5.52
CA ILE A 96 7.38 -2.89 -6.32
C ILE A 96 8.14 -4.06 -5.71
N THR A 97 9.43 -3.87 -5.39
CA THR A 97 10.26 -4.91 -4.80
C THR A 97 9.66 -5.47 -3.52
N ILE A 98 9.19 -4.59 -2.62
CA ILE A 98 8.62 -5.03 -1.34
C ILE A 98 7.25 -5.67 -1.53
N HIS A 99 6.40 -5.14 -2.40
CA HIS A 99 5.04 -5.64 -2.61
C HIS A 99 4.98 -6.97 -3.38
N VAL A 100 6.03 -7.30 -4.12
CA VAL A 100 6.16 -8.61 -4.80
C VAL A 100 6.41 -9.75 -3.81
N HIS A 101 6.96 -9.46 -2.63
CA HIS A 101 7.35 -10.44 -1.60
C HIS A 101 6.22 -10.67 -0.60
#